data_AF-A0AB72UI22-F1
#
_entry.id   AF-A0AB72UI22-F1
#
_cell.length_a   1.000
_cell.length_b   1.000
_cell.length_c   1.000
_cell.angle_alpha   90.00
_cell.angle_beta   90.00
_cell.angle_gamma   90.00
#
_symmetry.space_group_name_H-M   'P 1'
#
loop_
_entity.id
_entity.type
_entity.pdbx_description
1 polymer ?
#
loop_
_entity_poly.entity_id
_entity_poly.type
_entity_poly.pdbx_seq_one_letter_code
_entity_poly.pdbx_strand_id
1 'polypeptide(L)'
;MAWFTLGRYAFTLNMLPDTHVVVLKVSDIVGTYEEVWARLREWEGNGNMRRTFLWVTGPSRTGDIEQTIQLGAHGPRRLHIVLVDDTKENP
;
A
#
# COMPACT_ATOMS: atom_id res chain seq x y z
N MET A 1 5.18 -9.14 -1.32
CA MET A 1 5.58 -7.85 -0.73
C MET A 1 4.36 -6.94 -0.79
N ALA A 2 3.70 -6.77 0.33
CA ALA A 2 2.52 -5.92 0.42
C ALA A 2 2.94 -4.59 0.99
N TRP A 3 2.44 -3.52 0.41
CA TRP A 3 2.62 -2.20 0.97
C TRP A 3 1.26 -1.66 1.43
N PHE A 4 1.28 -0.91 2.53
CA PHE A 4 0.11 -0.36 3.19
C PHE A 4 0.12 1.17 3.05
N THR A 5 -1.00 1.71 2.56
CA THR A 5 -1.24 3.14 2.48
C THR A 5 -1.58 3.66 3.88
N LEU A 6 -0.60 4.19 4.63
CA LEU A 6 -0.83 4.86 5.94
C LEU A 6 -1.49 6.23 5.83
N GLY A 7 -1.75 6.70 4.61
CA GLY A 7 -2.35 8.00 4.39
C GLY A 7 -3.66 8.15 5.17
N ARG A 8 -3.86 9.28 5.85
CA ARG A 8 -5.16 9.67 6.45
C ARG A 8 -6.22 10.00 5.37
N TYR A 9 -6.08 9.41 4.21
CA TYR A 9 -6.76 9.76 2.99
C TYR A 9 -7.89 8.76 2.75
N ALA A 10 -8.97 9.23 2.11
CA ALA A 10 -10.11 8.40 1.82
C ALA A 10 -9.70 7.16 1.00
N PHE A 11 -10.33 6.02 1.27
CA PHE A 11 -10.12 4.74 0.56
C PHE A 11 -10.10 4.90 -0.97
N THR A 12 -10.96 5.78 -1.49
CA THR A 12 -11.11 6.08 -2.93
C THR A 12 -9.81 6.57 -3.57
N LEU A 13 -8.96 7.28 -2.83
CA LEU A 13 -7.69 7.80 -3.36
C LEU A 13 -6.68 6.70 -3.70
N ASN A 14 -6.84 5.49 -3.14
CA ASN A 14 -5.97 4.36 -3.44
C ASN A 14 -6.46 3.50 -4.61
N MET A 15 -7.72 3.69 -5.04
CA MET A 15 -8.41 2.81 -6.00
C MET A 15 -8.76 3.49 -7.32
N LEU A 16 -9.02 4.81 -7.29
CA LEU A 16 -9.49 5.56 -8.46
C LEU A 16 -8.40 6.08 -9.40
N PRO A 17 -7.19 6.49 -8.93
CA PRO A 17 -6.19 7.02 -9.84
C PRO A 17 -5.67 5.96 -10.80
N ASP A 18 -5.52 6.32 -12.07
CA ASP A 18 -4.87 5.47 -13.08
C ASP A 18 -3.39 5.21 -12.75
N THR A 19 -2.75 6.20 -12.12
CA THR A 19 -1.36 6.15 -11.66
C THR A 19 -1.31 6.45 -10.16
N HIS A 20 -0.80 5.51 -9.37
CA HIS A 20 -0.64 5.64 -7.93
C HIS A 20 0.86 5.74 -7.61
N VAL A 21 1.27 6.88 -7.03
CA VAL A 21 2.65 7.11 -6.59
C VAL A 21 2.70 7.06 -5.07
N VAL A 22 3.66 6.31 -4.57
CA VAL A 22 3.79 5.96 -3.17
C VAL A 22 5.18 6.34 -2.70
N VAL A 23 5.27 7.11 -1.63
CA VAL A 23 6.55 7.37 -0.96
C VAL A 23 6.60 6.51 0.30
N LEU A 24 7.58 5.62 0.36
CA LEU A 24 7.73 4.64 1.44
C LEU A 24 9.11 4.79 2.09
N LYS A 25 9.13 4.90 3.42
CA LYS A 25 10.38 4.85 4.18
C LYS A 25 10.93 3.44 4.22
N VAL A 26 12.24 3.29 4.11
CA VAL A 26 12.89 1.97 4.20
C VAL A 26 12.64 1.34 5.57
N SER A 27 12.64 2.14 6.64
CA SER A 27 12.36 1.68 8.00
C SER A 27 10.95 1.09 8.21
N ASP A 28 10.00 1.34 7.29
CA ASP A 28 8.62 0.83 7.32
C ASP A 28 8.43 -0.51 6.58
N ILE A 29 9.48 -1.01 5.92
CA ILE A 29 9.45 -2.31 5.26
C ILE A 29 9.64 -3.42 6.31
N VAL A 30 8.72 -4.39 6.31
CA VAL A 30 8.72 -5.53 7.22
C VAL A 30 8.78 -6.84 6.45
N GLY A 31 9.23 -7.91 7.11
CA GLY A 31 9.41 -9.21 6.47
C GLY A 31 8.11 -9.98 6.30
N THR A 32 7.24 -9.91 7.32
CA THR A 32 6.00 -10.70 7.40
C THR A 32 4.75 -9.83 7.51
N TYR A 33 3.58 -10.43 7.28
CA TYR A 33 2.30 -9.73 7.39
C TYR A 33 1.91 -9.48 8.84
N GLU A 34 2.33 -10.36 9.73
CA GLU A 34 2.13 -10.30 11.18
C GLU A 34 2.84 -9.08 11.78
N GLU A 35 4.05 -8.77 11.29
CA GLU A 35 4.81 -7.57 11.66
C GLU A 35 4.06 -6.27 11.30
N VAL A 36 3.34 -6.24 10.17
CA VAL A 36 2.50 -5.08 9.79
C VAL A 36 1.43 -4.83 10.85
N TRP A 37 0.77 -5.89 11.33
CA TRP A 37 -0.29 -5.75 12.34
C TRP A 37 0.24 -5.28 13.69
N ALA A 38 1.41 -5.76 14.11
CA ALA A 38 2.06 -5.29 15.33
C ALA A 38 2.35 -3.79 15.23
N ARG A 39 3.01 -3.36 14.15
CA ARG A 39 3.38 -1.96 13.91
C ARG A 39 2.16 -1.03 13.78
N LEU A 40 1.09 -1.49 13.13
CA LEU A 40 -0.14 -0.72 12.99
C LEU A 40 -0.84 -0.46 14.33
N ARG A 41 -0.85 -1.46 15.23
CA ARG A 41 -1.39 -1.30 16.59
C ARG A 41 -0.57 -0.32 17.42
N GLU A 42 0.75 -0.33 17.27
CA GLU A 42 1.64 0.63 17.92
C GLU A 42 1.39 2.06 17.43
N TRP A 43 1.18 2.24 16.12
CA TRP A 43 0.95 3.56 15.52
C TRP A 43 -0.44 4.16 15.77
N GLU A 44 -1.50 3.37 15.60
CA GLU A 44 -2.87 3.88 15.78
C GLU A 44 -3.28 3.88 17.27
N GLY A 45 -2.71 2.99 18.08
CA GLY A 45 -3.06 2.80 19.49
C GLY A 45 -4.35 1.99 19.69
N ASN A 46 -4.57 1.53 20.93
CA ASN A 46 -5.73 0.72 21.28
C ASN A 46 -7.04 1.50 21.09
N GLY A 47 -7.92 0.98 20.22
CA GLY A 47 -9.26 1.52 19.98
C GLY A 47 -9.39 2.47 18.77
N ASN A 48 -8.28 2.88 18.14
CA ASN A 48 -8.28 3.82 17.02
C ASN A 48 -8.01 3.18 15.66
N MET A 49 -8.04 1.84 15.59
CA MET A 49 -7.82 1.12 14.34
C MET A 49 -8.81 1.59 13.26
N ARG A 50 -8.28 1.88 12.08
CA ARG A 50 -9.09 2.28 10.92
C ARG A 50 -10.02 1.15 10.51
N ARG A 51 -11.24 1.52 10.07
CA ARG A 51 -12.23 0.56 9.56
C ARG A 51 -11.81 -0.14 8.26
N THR A 52 -10.84 0.41 7.55
CA THR A 52 -10.43 -0.10 6.24
C THR A 52 -8.92 -0.14 6.17
N PHE A 53 -8.42 -1.29 5.72
CA PHE A 53 -7.02 -1.52 5.44
C PHE A 53 -6.92 -2.16 4.05
N LEU A 54 -6.07 -1.61 3.19
CA LEU A 54 -5.93 -2.08 1.82
C LEU A 54 -4.57 -2.75 1.64
N TRP A 55 -4.60 -4.01 1.21
CA TRP A 55 -3.43 -4.76 0.80
C TRP A 55 -3.15 -4.51 -0.68
N VAL A 56 -2.22 -3.60 -0.97
CA VAL A 56 -1.77 -3.33 -2.35
C VAL A 56 -0.51 -4.14 -2.63
N THR A 57 -0.63 -5.12 -3.50
CA THR A 57 0.48 -6.02 -3.88
C THR A 57 1.11 -5.68 -5.23
N GLY A 58 0.52 -4.73 -5.97
CA GLY A 58 0.96 -4.33 -7.29
C GLY A 58 -0.09 -3.52 -8.06
N PRO A 59 0.18 -3.21 -9.35
CA PRO A 59 -0.84 -2.66 -10.24
C PRO A 59 -2.00 -3.64 -10.42
N SER A 60 -3.21 -3.12 -10.61
CA SER A 60 -4.41 -3.94 -10.80
C SER A 60 -4.35 -4.69 -12.13
N ARG A 61 -4.47 -6.02 -12.04
CA ARG A 61 -4.57 -6.96 -13.17
C ARG A 61 -5.69 -7.94 -12.85
N THR A 62 -6.77 -7.90 -13.64
CA THR A 62 -7.94 -8.75 -13.46
C THR A 62 -8.14 -9.55 -14.72
N GLY A 63 -8.21 -10.87 -14.61
CA GLY A 63 -8.61 -11.73 -15.72
C GLY A 63 -10.13 -11.74 -15.84
N ASP A 64 -10.65 -11.66 -17.07
CA ASP A 64 -12.04 -11.99 -17.34
C ASP A 64 -12.26 -13.53 -17.40
N ILE A 65 -13.49 -13.95 -17.72
CA ILE A 65 -13.84 -15.38 -17.84
C ILE A 65 -13.03 -16.08 -18.94
N GLU A 66 -12.62 -15.33 -19.96
CA GLU A 66 -11.83 -15.81 -21.11
C GLU A 66 -10.32 -15.72 -20.85
N GLN A 67 -9.90 -15.40 -19.61
CA GLN A 67 -8.51 -15.23 -19.16
C GLN A 67 -7.77 -14.06 -19.83
N THR A 68 -8.49 -13.11 -20.43
CA THR A 68 -7.89 -11.87 -20.92
C THR A 68 -7.60 -10.94 -19.75
N ILE A 69 -6.36 -10.48 -19.65
CA ILE A 69 -5.95 -9.58 -18.57
C ILE A 69 -6.39 -8.15 -18.87
N GLN A 70 -7.33 -7.66 -18.07
CA GLN A 70 -7.69 -6.25 -17.99
C GLN A 70 -6.84 -5.54 -16.93
N LEU A 71 -6.16 -4.48 -17.34
CA LEU A 71 -5.39 -3.63 -16.44
C LEU A 71 -6.28 -2.53 -15.86
N GLY A 72 -6.25 -2.36 -14.53
CA GLY A 72 -6.89 -1.22 -13.86
C GLY A 72 -8.39 -1.34 -13.59
N ALA A 73 -8.97 -2.54 -13.68
CA ALA A 73 -10.41 -2.72 -13.45
C ALA A 73 -10.84 -2.38 -12.00
N HIS A 74 -9.96 -2.65 -11.03
CA HIS A 74 -10.24 -2.52 -9.59
C HIS A 74 -9.15 -1.75 -8.84
N GLY A 75 -8.36 -0.94 -9.53
CA GLY A 75 -7.25 -0.21 -8.92
C GLY A 75 -6.36 0.45 -9.97
N PRO A 76 -5.20 0.96 -9.57
CA PRO A 76 -4.32 1.69 -10.48
C PRO A 76 -3.76 0.78 -11.58
N ARG A 77 -3.70 1.28 -12.82
CA ARG A 77 -2.98 0.61 -13.92
C ARG A 77 -1.46 0.67 -13.70
N ARG A 78 -0.98 1.75 -13.08
CA ARG A 78 0.45 1.97 -12.78
C ARG A 78 0.64 2.24 -11.30
N LEU A 79 1.58 1.52 -10.68
CA LEU A 79 2.00 1.72 -9.30
C LEU A 79 3.50 2.04 -9.29
N HIS A 80 3.86 3.19 -8.75
CA HIS A 80 5.25 3.59 -8.55
C HIS A 80 5.53 3.70 -7.06
N ILE A 81 6.55 3.00 -6.58
CA ILE A 81 7.00 3.06 -5.18
C ILE A 81 8.36 3.75 -5.17
N VAL A 82 8.43 4.89 -4.50
CA VAL A 82 9.64 5.66 -4.24
C VAL A 82 10.09 5.34 -2.82
N LEU A 83 11.22 4.63 -2.71
CA LEU A 83 11.83 4.32 -1.42
C LEU A 83 12.67 5.50 -0.95
N VAL A 84 12.41 5.96 0.27
CA VAL A 84 13.19 6.97 0.96
C VAL A 84 13.98 6.27 2.05
N ASP A 85 15.29 6.27 1.90
CA ASP A 85 16.20 5.73 2.89
C ASP A 85 16.32 6.72 4.06
N ASP A 86 15.60 6.44 5.15
CA ASP A 86 15.63 7.17 6.41
C ASP A 86 16.53 6.50 7.46
N THR A 87 17.29 5.48 7.05
CA THR A 87 18.22 4.73 7.91
C THR A 87 19.64 5.26 7.84
N LYS A 88 19.95 6.06 6.83
CA LYS A 88 21.24 6.74 6.71
C LYS A 88 21.22 8.00 7.58
N GLU A 89 22.16 8.10 8.51
CA GLU A 89 22.49 9.40 9.11
C GLU A 89 22.90 10.34 7.98
N ASN A 90 22.25 11.49 7.91
CA ASN A 90 22.64 12.55 7.00
C ASN A 90 23.97 13.12 7.52
N PRO A 91 25.06 13.10 6.72
CA PRO A 91 26.33 13.68 7.15
C PRO A 91 26.21 15.18 7.41
#